data_AF-A0A4U0ZL55-F1
#
_entry.id   AF-A0A4U0ZL55-F1
#
_cell.length_a   1.000
_cell.length_b   1.000
_cell.length_c   1.000
_cell.angle_alpha   90.00
_cell.angle_beta   90.00
_cell.angle_gamma   90.00
#
_symmetry.space_group_name_H-M   'P 1'
#
loop_
_entity.id
_entity.type
_entity.pdbx_description
1 polymer ?
#
loop_
_entity_poly.entity_id
_entity_poly.type
_entity_poly.pdbx_seq_one_letter_code
_entity_poly.pdbx_strand_id
1 'polypeptide(L)'
;MTEYYLLAEKLRSGGFQEDSSENAPICRWKAGGLLLDVMPTNPELLGFGSEWYKEAFEAATLQSLPSGKRIYMITAPYFLACKLAAFRNRGEGDYLMSHDMEDIVTVLDGRPEVVGEIGQAGIALRKHLVENFQELLDSHLFHEALPGHLPSDGASQSRVPTILSRIKQIVEL
;
A
#
# COMPACT_ATOMS: atom_id res chain seq x y z
N MET A 1 25.09 -14.55 4.55
CA MET A 1 24.02 -14.42 5.56
C MET A 1 23.16 -13.25 5.14
N THR A 2 21.89 -13.48 4.81
CA THR A 2 21.00 -12.49 4.17
C THR A 2 20.76 -11.29 5.10
N GLU A 3 20.72 -10.07 4.56
CA GLU A 3 20.57 -8.81 5.33
C GLU A 3 19.36 -8.82 6.29
N TYR A 4 18.29 -9.51 5.90
CA TYR A 4 17.12 -9.74 6.74
C TYR A 4 17.46 -10.39 8.09
N TYR A 5 18.34 -11.39 8.13
CA TYR A 5 18.74 -12.04 9.38
C TYR A 5 19.56 -11.11 10.28
N LEU A 6 20.40 -10.25 9.69
CA LEU A 6 21.14 -9.24 10.46
C LEU A 6 20.20 -8.18 11.06
N LEU A 7 19.13 -7.82 10.34
CA LEU A 7 18.08 -6.95 10.88
C LEU A 7 17.29 -7.65 11.98
N ALA A 8 16.94 -8.93 11.81
CA ALA A 8 16.25 -9.74 12.81
C ALA A 8 17.03 -9.79 14.14
N GLU A 9 18.34 -10.03 14.11
CA GLU A 9 19.17 -10.00 15.33
C GLU A 9 19.17 -8.62 16.01
N LYS A 10 19.22 -7.54 15.23
CA LYS A 10 19.12 -6.18 15.77
C LYS A 10 17.78 -5.94 16.45
N LEU A 11 16.67 -6.39 15.83
CA LEU A 11 15.34 -6.29 16.41
C LEU A 11 15.26 -7.06 17.75
N ARG A 12 15.76 -8.30 17.80
CA ARG A 12 15.82 -9.08 19.05
C ARG A 12 16.65 -8.41 20.13
N SER A 13 17.80 -7.86 19.78
CA SER A 13 18.62 -7.08 20.72
C SER A 13 17.92 -5.81 21.24
N GLY A 14 17.00 -5.25 20.44
CA GLY A 14 16.15 -4.12 20.78
C GLY A 14 14.88 -4.48 21.54
N GLY A 15 14.69 -5.76 21.91
CA GLY A 15 13.55 -6.24 22.68
C GLY A 15 12.32 -6.63 21.83
N PHE A 16 12.43 -6.63 20.51
CA PHE A 16 11.40 -7.19 19.64
C PHE A 16 11.50 -8.72 19.59
N GLN A 17 10.36 -9.38 19.41
CA GLN A 17 10.27 -10.81 19.17
C GLN A 17 9.31 -11.06 18.01
N GLU A 18 9.54 -12.12 17.25
CA GLU A 18 8.59 -12.57 16.24
C GLU A 18 7.23 -12.85 16.88
N ASP A 19 6.16 -12.42 16.21
CA ASP A 19 4.81 -12.65 16.70
C ASP A 19 4.39 -14.10 16.45
N SER A 20 4.40 -14.90 17.50
CA SER A 20 3.99 -16.32 17.47
C SER A 20 2.50 -16.53 17.76
N SER A 21 1.69 -15.46 17.77
CA SER A 21 0.24 -15.58 18.00
C SER A 21 -0.41 -16.33 16.84
N GLU A 22 -1.51 -17.02 17.11
CA GLU A 22 -2.27 -17.70 16.07
C GLU A 22 -2.69 -16.71 14.96
N ASN A 23 -2.46 -17.08 13.71
CA ASN A 23 -2.73 -16.27 12.51
C ASN A 23 -1.95 -14.94 12.42
N ALA A 24 -0.92 -14.72 13.25
CA ALA A 24 -0.05 -13.57 13.08
C ALA A 24 0.71 -13.64 11.74
N PRO A 25 0.81 -12.53 10.99
CA PRO A 25 1.67 -12.49 9.80
C PRO A 25 3.11 -12.85 10.18
N ILE A 26 3.77 -13.71 9.41
CA ILE A 26 5.15 -14.16 9.70
C ILE A 26 6.18 -13.00 9.70
N CYS A 27 5.84 -11.88 9.07
CA CYS A 27 6.65 -10.66 9.08
C CYS A 27 6.48 -9.80 10.34
N ARG A 28 5.53 -10.15 11.23
CA ARG A 28 5.16 -9.33 12.39
C ARG A 28 6.09 -9.57 13.56
N TRP A 29 6.49 -8.47 14.19
CA TRP A 29 7.28 -8.41 15.40
C TRP A 29 6.54 -7.64 16.49
N LYS A 30 6.81 -7.97 17.74
CA LYS A 30 6.20 -7.37 18.93
C LYS A 30 7.24 -6.91 19.93
N ALA A 31 7.04 -5.72 20.50
CA ALA A 31 7.80 -5.23 21.65
C ALA A 31 6.86 -4.47 22.59
N GLY A 32 6.47 -5.10 23.70
CA GLY A 32 5.44 -4.56 24.58
C GLY A 32 4.11 -4.37 23.83
N GLY A 33 3.61 -3.13 23.77
CA GLY A 33 2.39 -2.78 23.03
C GLY A 33 2.62 -2.43 21.55
N LEU A 34 3.86 -2.46 21.05
CA LEU A 34 4.17 -2.09 19.67
C LEU A 34 4.15 -3.31 18.74
N LEU A 35 3.47 -3.16 17.60
CA LEU A 35 3.54 -4.07 16.47
C LEU A 35 4.41 -3.46 15.38
N LEU A 36 5.27 -4.28 14.77
CA LEU A 36 6.14 -3.89 13.66
C LEU A 36 6.14 -4.99 12.60
N ASP A 37 5.65 -4.69 11.40
CA ASP A 37 5.73 -5.61 10.27
C ASP A 37 7.00 -5.30 9.46
N VAL A 38 7.90 -6.29 9.35
CA VAL A 38 9.18 -6.17 8.65
C VAL A 38 9.15 -7.01 7.39
N MET A 39 9.03 -6.33 6.25
CA MET A 39 8.96 -6.96 4.93
C MET A 39 10.33 -6.91 4.24
N PRO A 40 10.90 -8.05 3.78
CA PRO A 40 12.09 -8.02 2.93
C PRO A 40 11.73 -7.49 1.54
N THR A 41 12.73 -6.92 0.85
CA THR A 41 12.57 -6.47 -0.53
C THR A 41 12.49 -7.63 -1.53
N ASN A 42 13.04 -8.81 -1.19
CA ASN A 42 12.84 -10.03 -1.95
C ASN A 42 11.60 -10.79 -1.41
N PRO A 43 10.48 -10.85 -2.17
CA PRO A 43 9.26 -11.51 -1.73
C PRO A 43 9.40 -13.03 -1.52
N GLU A 44 10.36 -13.68 -2.19
CA GLU A 44 10.61 -15.12 -2.02
C GLU A 44 11.10 -15.48 -0.62
N LEU A 45 11.67 -14.51 0.12
CA LEU A 45 12.26 -14.77 1.44
C LEU A 45 11.21 -15.12 2.50
N LEU A 46 10.00 -14.56 2.40
CA LEU A 46 8.87 -14.90 3.27
C LEU A 46 7.73 -15.64 2.54
N GLY A 47 7.87 -15.86 1.23
CA GLY A 47 6.86 -16.54 0.41
C GLY A 47 5.66 -15.67 0.00
N PHE A 48 5.70 -14.37 0.26
CA PHE A 48 4.71 -13.39 -0.18
C PHE A 48 5.31 -11.98 -0.23
N GLY A 49 4.68 -11.10 -0.99
CA GLY A 49 5.07 -9.71 -1.12
C GLY A 49 4.64 -9.13 -2.46
N SER A 50 5.21 -7.99 -2.83
CA SER A 50 5.02 -7.38 -4.13
C SER A 50 6.32 -7.43 -4.93
N GLU A 51 6.20 -7.64 -6.24
CA GLU A 51 7.33 -7.49 -7.18
C GLU A 51 7.96 -6.09 -7.08
N TRP A 52 7.18 -5.09 -6.64
CA TRP A 52 7.59 -3.70 -6.54
C TRP A 52 8.40 -3.36 -5.29
N TYR A 53 8.60 -4.27 -4.33
CA TYR A 53 9.22 -3.92 -3.05
C TYR A 53 10.66 -3.43 -3.17
N LYS A 54 11.43 -3.98 -4.09
CA LYS A 54 12.82 -3.55 -4.28
C LYS A 54 12.88 -2.11 -4.81
N GLU A 55 12.16 -1.84 -5.89
CA GLU A 55 12.09 -0.53 -6.50
C GLU A 55 11.43 0.50 -5.57
N ALA A 56 10.41 0.09 -4.82
CA ALA A 56 9.77 0.92 -3.80
C ALA A 56 10.74 1.34 -2.68
N PHE A 57 11.62 0.41 -2.25
CA PHE A 57 12.65 0.68 -1.27
C PHE A 57 13.71 1.64 -1.82
N GLU A 58 14.17 1.44 -3.05
CA GLU A 58 15.15 2.30 -3.71
C GLU A 58 14.62 3.70 -4.02
N ALA A 59 13.33 3.82 -4.34
CA ALA A 59 12.65 5.09 -4.63
C ALA A 59 12.10 5.80 -3.39
N ALA A 60 12.23 5.21 -2.19
CA ALA A 60 11.70 5.78 -0.97
C ALA A 60 12.29 7.18 -0.71
N THR A 61 11.43 8.11 -0.32
CA THR A 61 11.81 9.52 -0.12
C THR A 61 11.90 9.86 1.35
N LEU A 62 12.82 10.77 1.71
CA LEU A 62 13.00 11.19 3.09
C LEU A 62 11.87 12.15 3.51
N GLN A 63 11.15 11.80 4.58
CA GLN A 63 10.07 12.59 5.15
C GLN A 63 10.39 13.00 6.58
N SER A 64 10.01 14.23 6.95
CA SER A 64 10.18 14.74 8.31
C SER A 64 8.90 14.53 9.11
N LEU A 65 9.01 13.85 10.25
CA LEU A 65 7.91 13.68 11.20
C LEU A 65 7.73 14.93 12.06
N PRO A 66 6.56 15.14 12.69
CA PRO A 66 6.34 16.25 13.63
C PRO A 66 7.35 16.32 14.78
N SER A 67 7.98 15.19 15.12
CA SER A 67 9.05 15.11 16.13
C SER A 67 10.41 15.63 15.65
N GLY A 68 10.55 16.04 14.37
CA GLY A 68 11.82 16.43 13.75
C GLY A 68 12.67 15.25 13.26
N LYS A 69 12.30 14.01 13.59
CA LYS A 69 12.94 12.81 13.05
C LYS A 69 12.66 12.67 11.56
N ARG A 70 13.59 12.07 10.83
CA ARG A 70 13.44 11.79 9.40
C ARG A 70 13.34 10.28 9.16
N ILE A 71 12.40 9.88 8.30
CA ILE A 71 12.18 8.50 7.89
C ILE A 71 12.16 8.40 6.38
N TYR A 72 12.58 7.26 5.83
CA TYR A 72 12.29 6.95 4.43
C TYR A 72 10.86 6.46 4.32
N MET A 73 10.10 7.06 3.41
CA MET A 73 8.71 6.74 3.15
C MET A 73 8.56 6.32 1.69
N ILE A 74 7.86 5.21 1.47
CA ILE A 74 7.45 4.76 0.14
C ILE A 74 6.68 5.88 -0.59
N THR A 75 6.87 5.99 -1.90
CA THR A 75 6.14 6.97 -2.72
C THR A 75 4.73 6.47 -3.01
N ALA A 76 3.81 7.39 -3.31
CA ALA A 76 2.42 7.01 -3.58
C ALA A 76 2.26 6.03 -4.77
N PRO A 77 2.95 6.19 -5.92
CA PRO A 77 2.84 5.23 -7.01
C PRO A 77 3.26 3.81 -6.61
N TYR A 78 4.38 3.66 -5.89
CA TYR A 78 4.84 2.33 -5.44
C TYR A 78 3.93 1.76 -4.34
N PHE A 79 3.42 2.60 -3.44
CA PHE A 79 2.46 2.15 -2.43
C PHE A 79 1.18 1.59 -3.08
N LEU A 80 0.61 2.31 -4.04
CA LEU A 80 -0.57 1.86 -4.78
C LEU A 80 -0.30 0.54 -5.52
N ALA A 81 0.85 0.40 -6.17
CA ALA A 81 1.20 -0.84 -6.87
C ALA A 81 1.35 -2.03 -5.90
N CYS A 82 1.96 -1.81 -4.73
CA CYS A 82 2.06 -2.83 -3.69
C CYS A 82 0.67 -3.24 -3.16
N LYS A 83 -0.25 -2.27 -3.00
CA LYS A 83 -1.60 -2.52 -2.52
C LYS A 83 -2.48 -3.23 -3.53
N LEU A 84 -2.38 -2.87 -4.81
CA LEU A 84 -3.05 -3.57 -5.90
C LEU A 84 -2.57 -5.02 -6.02
N ALA A 85 -1.26 -5.25 -5.91
CA ALA A 85 -0.69 -6.60 -5.89
C ALA A 85 -1.19 -7.41 -4.68
N ALA A 86 -1.26 -6.80 -3.50
CA ALA A 86 -1.81 -7.44 -2.31
C ALA A 86 -3.30 -7.78 -2.48
N PHE A 87 -4.12 -6.84 -2.97
CA PHE A 87 -5.53 -7.07 -3.25
C PHE A 87 -5.75 -8.24 -4.20
N ARG A 88 -4.97 -8.34 -5.29
CA ARG A 88 -5.06 -9.47 -6.24
C ARG A 88 -4.72 -10.82 -5.61
N ASN A 89 -3.80 -10.84 -4.64
CA ASN A 89 -3.35 -12.08 -4.00
C ASN A 89 -4.30 -12.55 -2.89
N ARG A 90 -4.73 -11.64 -2.01
CA ARG A 90 -5.49 -11.99 -0.80
C ARG A 90 -6.89 -11.37 -0.69
N GLY A 91 -7.28 -10.52 -1.65
CA GLY A 91 -8.55 -9.79 -1.60
C GLY A 91 -9.75 -10.62 -2.05
N GLU A 92 -9.55 -11.74 -2.73
CA GLU A 92 -10.60 -12.68 -3.19
C GLU A 92 -11.77 -12.03 -3.96
N GLY A 93 -11.54 -10.84 -4.55
CA GLY A 93 -12.58 -10.05 -5.22
C GLY A 93 -13.54 -9.30 -4.28
N ASP A 94 -13.32 -9.35 -2.97
CA ASP A 94 -14.09 -8.58 -1.99
C ASP A 94 -13.58 -7.14 -1.93
N TYR A 95 -14.14 -6.29 -2.80
CA TYR A 95 -13.83 -4.87 -2.81
C TYR A 95 -14.26 -4.14 -1.54
N LEU A 96 -15.29 -4.62 -0.84
CA LEU A 96 -15.93 -3.87 0.24
C LEU A 96 -15.17 -4.07 1.57
N MET A 97 -14.78 -5.30 1.90
CA MET A 97 -14.08 -5.64 3.15
C MET A 97 -12.56 -5.63 3.01
N SER A 98 -12.02 -5.35 1.82
CA SER A 98 -10.57 -5.33 1.62
C SER A 98 -9.91 -4.08 2.21
N HIS A 99 -9.02 -4.31 3.19
CA HIS A 99 -8.11 -3.29 3.71
C HIS A 99 -7.15 -2.72 2.66
N ASP A 100 -6.79 -3.52 1.65
CA ASP A 100 -5.94 -3.00 0.57
C ASP A 100 -6.72 -2.03 -0.32
N MET A 101 -8.01 -2.26 -0.51
CA MET A 101 -8.89 -1.33 -1.22
C MET A 101 -9.15 -0.07 -0.41
N GLU A 102 -9.36 -0.19 0.90
CA GLU A 102 -9.46 0.94 1.84
C GLU A 102 -8.23 1.86 1.73
N ASP A 103 -7.02 1.28 1.74
CA ASP A 103 -5.76 2.02 1.59
C ASP A 103 -5.63 2.70 0.22
N ILE A 104 -6.00 2.01 -0.86
CA ILE A 104 -6.00 2.57 -2.23
C ILE A 104 -6.93 3.78 -2.29
N VAL A 105 -8.17 3.63 -1.80
CA VAL A 105 -9.17 4.71 -1.78
C VAL A 105 -8.70 5.87 -0.92
N THR A 106 -8.09 5.60 0.24
CA THR A 106 -7.56 6.64 1.14
C THR A 106 -6.49 7.49 0.45
N VAL A 107 -5.56 6.87 -0.28
CA VAL A 107 -4.55 7.62 -1.06
C VAL A 107 -5.21 8.41 -2.19
N LEU A 108 -6.13 7.79 -2.92
CA LEU A 108 -6.84 8.45 -4.02
C LEU A 108 -7.73 9.60 -3.54
N ASP A 109 -8.24 9.58 -2.31
CA ASP A 109 -9.03 10.66 -1.71
C ASP A 109 -8.14 11.77 -1.13
N GLY A 110 -7.11 11.37 -0.37
CA GLY A 110 -6.30 12.27 0.45
C GLY A 110 -5.09 12.91 -0.26
N ARG A 111 -4.71 12.45 -1.45
CA ARG A 111 -3.49 12.92 -2.14
C ARG A 111 -3.79 13.52 -3.52
N PRO A 112 -4.04 14.83 -3.62
CA PRO A 112 -4.32 15.50 -4.89
C PRO A 112 -3.23 15.34 -5.96
N GLU A 113 -1.98 15.18 -5.56
CA GLU A 113 -0.82 15.08 -6.45
C GLU A 113 -0.68 13.70 -7.11
N VAL A 114 -1.45 12.69 -6.67
CA VAL A 114 -1.22 11.28 -7.02
C VAL A 114 -1.24 11.01 -8.53
N VAL A 115 -2.12 11.69 -9.27
CA VAL A 115 -2.19 11.57 -10.73
C VAL A 115 -0.90 12.05 -11.38
N GLY A 116 -0.38 13.20 -10.94
CA GLY A 116 0.86 13.76 -11.45
C GLY A 116 2.08 12.91 -11.09
N GLU A 117 2.11 12.37 -9.87
CA GLU A 117 3.17 11.47 -9.42
C GLU A 117 3.22 10.16 -10.22
N ILE A 118 2.05 9.59 -10.54
CA ILE A 118 1.95 8.41 -11.41
C ILE A 118 2.39 8.76 -12.84
N GLY A 119 2.01 9.94 -13.35
CA GLY A 119 2.42 10.41 -14.68
C GLY A 119 3.95 10.53 -14.83
N GLN A 120 4.64 10.90 -13.76
CA GLN A 120 6.10 11.02 -13.68
C GLN A 120 6.82 9.70 -13.33
N ALA A 121 6.09 8.66 -12.95
CA ALA A 121 6.67 7.36 -12.63
C ALA A 121 7.32 6.71 -13.86
N GLY A 122 8.23 5.76 -13.60
CA GLY A 122 8.82 4.95 -14.66
C GLY A 122 7.76 4.23 -15.49
N ILE A 123 8.01 4.06 -16.79
CA ILE A 123 7.04 3.55 -17.77
C ILE A 123 6.40 2.23 -17.33
N ALA A 124 7.18 1.31 -16.76
CA ALA A 124 6.67 0.01 -16.30
C ALA A 124 5.67 0.16 -15.14
N LEU A 125 6.00 0.96 -14.13
CA LEU A 125 5.12 1.22 -12.98
C LEU A 125 3.85 1.95 -13.41
N ARG A 126 3.99 2.98 -14.25
CA ARG A 126 2.85 3.74 -14.77
C ARG A 126 1.89 2.84 -15.54
N LYS A 127 2.40 2.03 -16.46
CA LYS A 127 1.61 1.07 -17.23
C LYS A 127 0.88 0.08 -16.32
N HIS A 128 1.59 -0.49 -15.33
CA HIS A 128 0.98 -1.41 -14.36
C HIS A 128 -0.18 -0.76 -13.62
N LEU A 129 0.00 0.47 -13.13
CA LEU A 129 -1.05 1.20 -12.43
C LEU A 129 -2.24 1.51 -13.34
N VAL A 130 -2.01 2.00 -14.55
CA VAL A 130 -3.06 2.27 -15.56
C VAL A 130 -3.91 1.02 -15.82
N GLU A 131 -3.26 -0.12 -16.07
CA GLU A 131 -3.97 -1.39 -16.33
C GLU A 131 -4.82 -1.83 -15.14
N ASN A 132 -4.27 -1.78 -13.93
CA ASN A 132 -5.00 -2.15 -12.71
C ASN A 132 -6.17 -1.19 -12.42
N PHE A 133 -5.96 0.12 -12.59
CA PHE A 133 -7.02 1.10 -12.36
C PHE A 133 -8.11 1.06 -13.42
N GLN A 134 -7.79 0.65 -14.66
CA GLN A 134 -8.78 0.37 -15.69
C GLN A 134 -9.68 -0.80 -15.27
N GLU A 135 -9.11 -1.90 -14.76
CA GLU A 135 -9.90 -3.03 -14.25
C GLU A 135 -10.85 -2.63 -13.11
N LEU A 136 -10.37 -1.79 -12.18
CA LEU A 136 -11.24 -1.24 -11.13
C LEU A 136 -12.36 -0.37 -11.70
N LEU A 137 -12.02 0.50 -12.66
CA LEU A 137 -12.98 1.39 -13.29
C LEU A 137 -14.09 0.64 -14.06
N ASP A 138 -13.77 -0.53 -14.62
CA ASP A 138 -14.71 -1.38 -15.35
C ASP A 138 -15.54 -2.31 -14.43
N SER A 139 -15.13 -2.45 -13.16
CA SER A 139 -15.78 -3.35 -12.20
C SER A 139 -17.00 -2.73 -11.52
N HIS A 140 -18.20 -3.20 -11.84
CA HIS A 140 -19.43 -2.77 -11.17
C HIS A 140 -19.38 -2.95 -9.65
N LEU A 141 -18.80 -4.07 -9.18
CA LEU A 141 -18.65 -4.36 -7.75
C LEU A 141 -17.75 -3.34 -7.04
N PHE A 142 -16.72 -2.84 -7.72
CA PHE A 142 -15.88 -1.77 -7.17
C PHE A 142 -16.67 -0.47 -7.02
N HIS A 143 -17.48 -0.09 -8.02
CA HIS A 143 -18.35 1.10 -7.92
C HIS A 143 -19.34 1.01 -6.76
N GLU A 144 -19.92 -0.17 -6.53
CA GLU A 144 -20.83 -0.41 -5.40
C GLU A 144 -20.10 -0.34 -4.04
N ALA A 145 -18.86 -0.84 -3.98
CA ALA A 145 -18.08 -0.87 -2.76
C ALA A 145 -17.44 0.47 -2.39
N LEU A 146 -17.10 1.31 -3.39
CA LEU A 146 -16.33 2.55 -3.21
C LEU A 146 -16.90 3.50 -2.13
N PRO A 147 -18.22 3.80 -2.08
CA PRO A 147 -18.80 4.64 -1.03
C PRO A 147 -18.61 4.07 0.39
N GLY A 148 -18.49 2.75 0.52
CA GLY A 148 -18.29 2.05 1.80
C GLY A 148 -16.91 2.27 2.42
N HIS A 149 -15.93 2.71 1.62
CA HIS A 149 -14.59 3.08 2.08
C HIS A 149 -14.50 4.52 2.61
N LEU A 150 -15.63 5.24 2.63
CA LEU A 150 -15.72 6.60 3.13
C LEU A 150 -16.69 6.66 4.32
N PRO A 151 -16.50 7.60 5.26
CA PRO A 151 -17.49 7.87 6.29
C PRO A 151 -18.88 8.16 5.67
N SER A 152 -19.93 7.75 6.35
CA SER A 152 -21.31 7.82 5.85
C SER A 152 -21.91 9.24 5.84
N ASP A 153 -21.19 10.24 6.35
CA ASP A 153 -21.64 11.62 6.34
C ASP A 153 -21.65 12.20 4.92
N GLY A 154 -22.57 13.13 4.65
CA GLY A 154 -22.77 13.68 3.31
C GLY A 154 -21.53 14.40 2.74
N ALA A 155 -20.67 14.99 3.59
CA ALA A 155 -19.47 15.65 3.12
C ALA A 155 -18.45 14.61 2.63
N SER A 156 -18.29 13.50 3.33
CA SER A 156 -17.44 12.39 2.89
C SER A 156 -17.96 11.70 1.65
N GLN A 157 -19.25 11.40 1.59
CA GLN A 157 -19.87 10.76 0.42
C GLN A 157 -19.77 11.63 -0.85
N SER A 158 -19.71 12.95 -0.71
CA SER A 158 -19.51 13.86 -1.85
C SER A 158 -18.13 13.73 -2.52
N ARG A 159 -17.18 13.00 -1.93
CA ARG A 159 -15.83 12.78 -2.48
C ARG A 159 -15.74 11.58 -3.43
N VAL A 160 -16.74 10.69 -3.46
CA VAL A 160 -16.77 9.55 -4.40
C VAL A 160 -16.52 9.97 -5.86
N PRO A 161 -17.18 11.02 -6.40
CA PRO A 161 -16.91 11.47 -7.77
C PRO A 161 -15.48 11.99 -7.98
N THR A 162 -14.85 12.55 -6.94
CA THR A 162 -13.46 13.02 -7.00
C THR A 162 -12.49 11.84 -7.14
N ILE A 163 -12.71 10.78 -6.36
CA ILE A 163 -11.92 9.55 -6.43
C ILE A 163 -12.07 8.91 -7.82
N LEU A 164 -13.31 8.76 -8.31
CA LEU A 164 -13.57 8.24 -9.66
C LEU A 164 -12.94 9.10 -10.76
N SER A 165 -12.95 10.42 -10.60
CA SER A 165 -12.30 11.33 -11.55
C SER A 165 -10.77 11.13 -11.56
N ARG A 166 -10.14 10.93 -10.40
CA ARG A 166 -8.70 10.64 -10.32
C ARG A 166 -8.36 9.30 -10.96
N ILE A 167 -9.16 8.25 -10.73
CA ILE A 167 -8.98 6.94 -11.38
C ILE A 167 -9.03 7.10 -12.90
N LYS A 168 -10.03 7.83 -13.43
CA LYS A 168 -10.13 8.11 -14.88
C LYS A 168 -8.91 8.85 -15.43
N GLN A 169 -8.43 9.87 -14.73
CA GLN A 169 -7.23 10.59 -15.14
C GLN A 169 -5.99 9.70 -15.11
N ILE A 170 -5.87 8.78 -14.15
CA ILE A 170 -4.76 7.81 -14.10
C ILE A 170 -4.82 6.87 -15.30
N VAL A 171 -6.01 6.41 -15.68
CA VAL A 171 -6.22 5.53 -16.83
C VAL A 171 -5.83 6.20 -18.17
N GLU A 172 -5.86 7.53 -18.23
CA GLU A 172 -5.52 8.32 -19.42
C GLU A 172 -4.00 8.61 -19.58
N LEU A 173 -3.14 8.17 -18.64
CA LEU A 173 -1.68 8.40 -18.62
C LEU A 173 -0.84 7.44 -19.48
#